data_AF-A0A327JT29-F1
#
_entry.id   AF-A0A327JT29-F1
#
_cell.length_a   1.000
_cell.length_b   1.000
_cell.length_c   1.000
_cell.angle_alpha   90.00
_cell.angle_beta   90.00
_cell.angle_gamma   90.00
#
_symmetry.space_group_name_H-M   'P 1'
#
loop_
_entity.id
_entity.type
_entity.pdbx_description
1 polymer ?
#
loop_
_entity_poly.entity_id
_entity_poly.type
_entity_poly.pdbx_seq_one_letter_code
_entity_poly.pdbx_strand_id
1 'polypeptide(L)'
;MIRIFSATVLALAVLTGPSLAAGDRFCHQYASTTADVAQDAINKNPACLNPSKGVHGVYQAHYDWCRKTPRKTVEGAADNIRRLARQCTRQAGGPNGRTSPQFCQKYATNAARVSQNAIDRNPNCLDPSRGVHSYYQGHYDWCLKNTRGTVQGAAKNIRRLARQCSR
;
A
#
# COMPACT_ATOMS: atom_id res chain seq x y z
N MET A 1 44.77 -19.83 60.01
CA MET A 1 43.79 -18.75 60.19
C MET A 1 43.13 -18.47 58.84
N ILE A 2 41.86 -18.86 58.67
CA ILE A 2 41.11 -18.76 57.41
C ILE A 2 40.21 -17.52 57.51
N ARG A 3 40.35 -16.57 56.57
CA ARG A 3 39.49 -15.38 56.46
C ARG A 3 38.33 -15.68 55.52
N ILE A 4 37.10 -15.62 56.03
CA ILE A 4 35.86 -15.77 55.27
C ILE A 4 35.49 -14.40 54.69
N PHE A 5 35.29 -14.33 53.37
CA PHE A 5 34.73 -13.18 52.67
C PHE A 5 33.20 -13.22 52.74
N SER A 6 32.56 -12.20 53.29
CA SER A 6 31.11 -11.97 53.15
C SER A 6 30.88 -10.92 52.07
N ALA A 7 30.45 -11.35 50.89
CA ALA A 7 29.96 -10.46 49.83
C ALA A 7 28.43 -10.38 49.94
N THR A 8 27.93 -9.22 50.35
CA THR A 8 26.49 -8.91 50.38
C THR A 8 26.00 -8.68 48.96
N VAL A 9 25.21 -9.60 48.42
CA VAL A 9 24.51 -9.43 47.14
C VAL A 9 23.30 -8.53 47.36
N LEU A 10 23.38 -7.29 46.88
CA LEU A 10 22.24 -6.37 46.80
C LEU A 10 21.32 -6.83 45.64
N ALA A 11 20.16 -7.38 45.96
CA ALA A 11 19.14 -7.69 44.96
C ALA A 11 18.44 -6.40 44.51
N LEU A 12 18.73 -5.91 43.30
CA LEU A 12 17.94 -4.86 42.64
C LEU A 12 16.58 -5.44 42.24
N ALA A 13 15.53 -5.06 42.97
CA ALA A 13 14.15 -5.29 42.54
C ALA A 13 13.83 -4.34 41.36
N VAL A 14 13.84 -4.86 40.14
CA VAL A 14 13.32 -4.14 38.96
C VAL A 14 11.79 -4.13 39.06
N LEU A 15 11.24 -3.01 39.51
CA LEU A 15 9.79 -2.75 39.50
C LEU A 15 9.30 -2.65 38.05
N THR A 16 8.90 -3.77 37.45
CA THR A 16 8.13 -3.77 36.22
C THR A 16 6.70 -3.36 36.54
N GLY A 17 6.43 -2.05 36.53
CA GLY A 17 5.08 -1.51 36.68
C GLY A 17 4.12 -2.09 35.62
N PRO A 18 2.81 -2.22 35.95
CA PRO A 18 1.83 -2.72 34.99
C PRO A 18 1.81 -1.82 33.77
N SER A 19 2.12 -2.40 32.61
CA SER A 19 2.02 -1.68 31.34
C SER A 19 0.56 -1.35 31.08
N LEU A 20 0.19 -0.09 31.29
CA LEU A 20 -1.18 0.38 31.11
C LEU A 20 -1.62 0.11 29.66
N ALA A 21 -2.83 -0.45 29.53
CA ALA A 21 -3.51 -0.61 28.25
C ALA A 21 -3.54 0.74 27.52
N ALA A 22 -3.44 0.71 26.20
CA ALA A 22 -3.41 1.93 25.43
C ALA A 22 -4.74 2.70 25.54
N GLY A 23 -4.67 4.03 25.64
CA GLY A 23 -5.86 4.87 25.78
C GLY A 23 -6.82 4.74 24.59
N ASP A 24 -8.11 4.97 24.84
CA ASP A 24 -9.18 4.78 23.85
C ASP A 24 -8.96 5.51 22.51
N ARG A 25 -8.71 6.82 22.58
CA ARG A 25 -8.38 7.65 21.40
C ARG A 25 -7.19 7.10 20.61
N PHE A 26 -6.18 6.56 21.29
CA PHE A 26 -5.03 5.95 20.62
C PHE A 26 -5.43 4.67 19.88
N CYS A 27 -6.28 3.83 20.48
CA CYS A 27 -6.76 2.63 19.81
C CYS A 27 -7.63 2.92 18.59
N HIS A 28 -8.47 3.97 18.63
CA HIS A 28 -9.18 4.44 17.45
C HIS A 28 -8.23 4.82 16.31
N GLN A 29 -7.20 5.62 16.62
CA GLN A 29 -6.22 6.05 15.64
C GLN A 29 -5.41 4.88 15.07
N TYR A 30 -4.94 3.98 15.94
CA TYR A 30 -4.21 2.77 15.54
C TYR A 30 -5.06 1.90 14.61
N ALA A 31 -6.29 1.60 15.01
CA ALA A 31 -7.17 0.71 14.26
C ALA A 31 -7.53 1.27 12.89
N SER A 32 -7.86 2.56 12.82
CA SER A 32 -8.15 3.23 11.54
C SER A 32 -6.94 3.19 10.61
N THR A 33 -5.78 3.68 11.07
CA THR A 33 -4.61 3.78 10.20
C THR A 33 -4.08 2.41 9.77
N THR A 34 -4.15 1.41 10.62
CA THR A 34 -3.65 0.06 10.33
C THR A 34 -4.59 -0.67 9.37
N ALA A 35 -5.91 -0.58 9.59
CA ALA A 35 -6.91 -1.14 8.68
C ALA A 35 -6.78 -0.52 7.28
N ASP A 36 -6.65 0.80 7.19
CA ASP A 36 -6.49 1.50 5.92
C ASP A 36 -5.23 1.04 5.18
N VAL A 37 -4.07 1.03 5.85
CA VAL A 37 -2.81 0.58 5.23
C VAL A 37 -2.89 -0.86 4.73
N ALA A 38 -3.48 -1.75 5.54
CA ALA A 38 -3.62 -3.15 5.16
C ALA A 38 -4.61 -3.32 4.00
N GLN A 39 -5.76 -2.64 4.04
CA GLN A 39 -6.76 -2.70 2.98
C GLN A 39 -6.20 -2.14 1.67
N ASP A 40 -5.43 -1.06 1.74
CA ASP A 40 -4.80 -0.44 0.58
C ASP A 40 -3.75 -1.38 -0.06
N ALA A 41 -3.06 -2.18 0.75
CA ALA A 41 -2.16 -3.23 0.28
C ALA A 41 -2.91 -4.41 -0.34
N ILE A 42 -4.00 -4.88 0.27
CA ILE A 42 -4.85 -5.96 -0.24
C ILE A 42 -5.50 -5.55 -1.57
N ASN A 43 -5.97 -4.31 -1.69
CA ASN A 43 -6.52 -3.76 -2.92
C ASN A 43 -5.49 -3.72 -4.06
N LYS A 44 -4.21 -3.52 -3.72
CA LYS A 44 -3.09 -3.57 -4.69
C LYS A 44 -2.70 -5.00 -5.03
N ASN A 45 -2.76 -5.91 -4.04
CA ASN A 45 -2.43 -7.31 -4.17
C ASN A 45 -3.22 -8.14 -3.16
N PRO A 46 -4.25 -8.88 -3.61
CA PRO A 46 -5.08 -9.69 -2.73
C PRO A 46 -4.29 -10.72 -1.91
N ALA A 47 -3.14 -11.18 -2.41
CA ALA A 47 -2.25 -12.10 -1.68
C ALA A 47 -1.59 -11.45 -0.45
N CYS A 48 -1.70 -10.13 -0.26
CA CYS A 48 -1.24 -9.47 0.96
C CYS A 48 -2.16 -9.73 2.16
N LEU A 49 -3.37 -10.24 1.97
CA LEU A 49 -4.24 -10.59 3.08
C LEU A 49 -3.56 -11.67 3.93
N ASN A 50 -3.19 -11.29 5.16
CA ASN A 50 -2.56 -12.19 6.12
C ASN A 50 -3.03 -11.84 7.54
N PRO A 51 -4.21 -12.35 7.95
CA PRO A 51 -4.80 -12.05 9.25
C PRO A 51 -3.87 -12.42 10.42
N SER A 52 -3.15 -13.54 10.31
CA SER A 52 -2.22 -14.03 11.34
C SER A 52 -1.03 -13.09 11.59
N LYS A 53 -0.74 -12.15 10.69
CA LYS A 53 0.29 -11.12 10.85
C LYS A 53 -0.29 -9.70 11.00
N GLY A 54 -1.61 -9.57 11.20
CA GLY A 54 -2.31 -8.29 11.30
C GLY A 54 -2.49 -7.56 9.97
N VAL A 55 -2.28 -8.21 8.82
CA VAL A 55 -2.51 -7.59 7.50
C VAL A 55 -3.94 -7.90 7.04
N HIS A 56 -4.90 -7.15 7.57
CA HIS A 56 -6.32 -7.17 7.18
C HIS A 56 -6.97 -5.78 7.38
N GLY A 57 -7.99 -5.47 6.57
CA GLY A 57 -8.73 -4.19 6.63
C GLY A 57 -9.80 -4.10 7.71
N VAL A 58 -9.89 -5.08 8.62
CA VAL A 58 -10.95 -5.12 9.66
C VAL A 58 -10.59 -4.21 10.83
N TYR A 59 -11.16 -3.00 10.85
CA TYR A 59 -10.99 -2.01 11.93
C TYR A 59 -11.22 -2.58 13.33
N GLN A 60 -12.36 -3.26 13.54
CA GLN A 60 -12.77 -3.74 14.87
C GLN A 60 -11.74 -4.69 15.49
N ALA A 61 -11.16 -5.58 14.68
CA ALA A 61 -10.14 -6.52 15.13
C ALA A 61 -8.87 -5.80 15.62
N HIS A 62 -8.45 -4.72 14.94
CA HIS A 62 -7.32 -3.90 15.40
C HIS A 62 -7.63 -3.13 16.68
N TYR A 63 -8.85 -2.59 16.79
CA TYR A 63 -9.29 -1.84 17.97
C TYR A 63 -9.37 -2.75 19.21
N ASP A 64 -10.04 -3.90 19.09
CA ASP A 64 -10.21 -4.87 20.18
C ASP A 64 -8.87 -5.41 20.69
N TRP A 65 -7.93 -5.66 19.78
CA TRP A 65 -6.58 -6.08 20.15
C TRP A 65 -5.82 -4.95 20.85
N CYS A 66 -5.88 -3.72 20.35
CA CYS A 66 -5.22 -2.57 20.97
C CYS A 66 -5.67 -2.33 22.41
N ARG A 67 -6.98 -2.43 22.69
CA ARG A 67 -7.56 -2.22 24.03
C ARG A 67 -7.01 -3.18 25.09
N LYS A 68 -6.47 -4.33 24.69
CA LYS A 68 -5.95 -5.39 25.57
C LYS A 68 -4.42 -5.44 25.57
N THR A 69 -3.76 -4.57 24.80
CA THR A 69 -2.33 -4.65 24.53
C THR A 69 -1.59 -3.42 25.06
N PRO A 70 -0.41 -3.59 25.68
CA PRO A 70 0.46 -2.48 26.05
C PRO A 70 0.76 -1.55 24.87
N ARG A 71 0.68 -0.23 25.10
CA ARG A 71 0.88 0.78 24.05
C ARG A 71 2.14 0.55 23.21
N LYS A 72 3.28 0.26 23.85
CA LYS A 72 4.57 0.03 23.18
C LYS A 72 4.51 -1.14 22.19
N THR A 73 3.76 -2.18 22.52
CA THR A 73 3.54 -3.34 21.64
C THR A 73 2.66 -2.97 20.45
N VAL A 74 1.64 -2.13 20.66
CA VAL A 74 0.76 -1.64 19.57
C VAL A 74 1.54 -0.78 18.57
N GLU A 75 2.41 0.12 19.05
CA GLU A 75 3.26 0.95 18.20
C GLU A 75 4.19 0.09 17.34
N GLY A 76 4.86 -0.90 17.95
CA GLY A 76 5.70 -1.86 17.21
C GLY A 76 4.91 -2.70 16.18
N ALA A 77 3.68 -3.09 16.51
CA ALA A 77 2.81 -3.80 15.58
C ALA A 77 2.41 -2.94 14.38
N ALA A 78 2.09 -1.65 14.59
CA ALA A 78 1.76 -0.73 13.51
C ALA A 78 2.90 -0.62 12.48
N ASP A 79 4.14 -0.48 12.96
CA ASP A 79 5.32 -0.39 12.09
C ASP A 79 5.59 -1.70 11.35
N ASN A 80 5.40 -2.83 12.02
CA ASN A 80 5.52 -4.14 11.41
C ASN A 80 4.48 -4.35 10.29
N ILE A 81 3.21 -4.02 10.53
CA ILE A 81 2.14 -4.15 9.53
C ILE A 81 2.42 -3.26 8.32
N ARG A 82 2.83 -2.00 8.55
CA ARG A 82 3.24 -1.10 7.45
C ARG A 82 4.39 -1.67 6.63
N ARG A 83 5.38 -2.28 7.28
CA ARG A 83 6.51 -2.94 6.60
C ARG A 83 6.05 -4.14 5.76
N LEU A 84 5.21 -5.01 6.32
CA LEU A 84 4.66 -6.17 5.61
C LEU A 84 3.81 -5.74 4.40
N ALA A 85 2.92 -4.76 4.59
CA ALA A 85 2.12 -4.16 3.52
C ALA A 85 3.00 -3.60 2.39
N ARG A 86 4.07 -2.87 2.71
CA ARG A 86 5.04 -2.37 1.73
C ARG A 86 5.80 -3.50 1.02
N GLN A 87 6.28 -4.49 1.75
CA GLN A 87 7.02 -5.62 1.16
C GLN A 87 6.14 -6.41 0.20
N CYS A 88 4.91 -6.73 0.61
CA CYS A 88 3.99 -7.48 -0.22
C CYS A 88 3.51 -6.70 -1.45
N THR A 89 3.29 -5.39 -1.33
CA THR A 89 2.91 -4.57 -2.49
C THR A 89 4.08 -4.27 -3.43
N ARG A 90 5.33 -4.31 -2.96
CA ARG A 90 6.50 -4.32 -3.83
C ARG A 90 6.57 -5.58 -4.69
N GLN A 91 6.12 -6.72 -4.17
CA GLN A 91 6.04 -7.99 -4.91
C GLN A 91 4.85 -8.05 -5.88
N ALA A 92 3.82 -7.25 -5.63
CA ALA A 92 2.68 -7.07 -6.54
C ALA A 92 3.02 -6.25 -7.78
N GLY A 93 4.05 -5.42 -7.65
CA GLY A 93 4.76 -4.96 -8.82
C GLY A 93 5.56 -6.14 -9.36
N GLY A 94 5.37 -6.52 -10.63
CA GLY A 94 6.27 -7.48 -11.28
C GLY A 94 7.74 -7.07 -11.06
N PRO A 95 8.71 -7.98 -11.22
CA PRO A 95 10.11 -7.72 -10.86
C PRO A 95 10.53 -6.32 -11.31
N ASN A 96 10.93 -5.48 -10.34
CA ASN A 96 11.22 -4.03 -10.45
C ASN A 96 10.05 -3.04 -10.34
N GLY A 97 8.90 -3.42 -9.76
CA GLY A 97 7.77 -2.48 -9.55
C GLY A 97 6.88 -2.29 -10.78
N ARG A 98 6.89 -3.26 -11.71
CA ARG A 98 6.09 -3.26 -12.93
C ARG A 98 4.61 -3.51 -12.65
N THR A 99 3.72 -3.02 -13.49
CA THR A 99 2.27 -3.17 -13.27
C THR A 99 1.76 -4.61 -13.47
N SER A 100 0.63 -4.94 -12.85
CA SER A 100 -0.02 -6.24 -13.01
C SER A 100 -0.82 -6.33 -14.32
N PRO A 101 -0.97 -7.53 -14.93
CA PRO A 101 -1.77 -7.73 -16.14
C PRO A 101 -3.19 -7.15 -16.04
N GLN A 102 -3.89 -7.41 -14.93
CA GLN A 102 -5.25 -6.91 -14.73
C GLN A 102 -5.32 -5.37 -14.66
N PHE A 103 -4.31 -4.73 -14.06
CA PHE A 103 -4.20 -3.27 -14.09
C PHE A 103 -3.98 -2.76 -15.52
N CYS A 104 -3.12 -3.45 -16.29
CA CYS A 104 -2.87 -3.09 -17.67
C CYS A 104 -4.07 -3.28 -18.59
N GLN A 105 -4.90 -4.30 -18.38
CA GLN A 105 -6.15 -4.45 -19.11
C GLN A 105 -7.07 -3.24 -18.91
N LYS A 106 -7.23 -2.80 -17.66
CA LYS A 106 -8.05 -1.63 -17.32
C LYS A 106 -7.46 -0.33 -17.88
N TYR A 107 -6.15 -0.15 -17.79
CA TYR A 107 -5.46 1.00 -18.37
C TYR A 107 -5.63 1.05 -19.89
N ALA A 108 -5.30 -0.03 -20.58
CA ALA A 108 -5.33 -0.12 -22.04
C ALA A 108 -6.73 0.10 -22.61
N THR A 109 -7.75 -0.51 -22.00
CA THR A 109 -9.16 -0.31 -22.38
C THR A 109 -9.56 1.16 -22.28
N ASN A 110 -9.21 1.82 -21.16
CA ASN A 110 -9.59 3.21 -20.96
C ASN A 110 -8.80 4.19 -21.82
N ALA A 111 -7.50 3.94 -22.02
CA ALA A 111 -6.66 4.77 -22.88
C ALA A 111 -7.14 4.70 -24.33
N ALA A 112 -7.33 3.48 -24.86
CA ALA A 112 -7.85 3.26 -26.20
C ALA A 112 -9.20 3.96 -26.44
N ARG A 113 -10.15 3.80 -25.51
CA ARG A 113 -11.48 4.43 -25.59
C ARG A 113 -11.41 5.96 -25.56
N VAL A 114 -10.63 6.53 -24.63
CA VAL A 114 -10.49 8.00 -24.53
C VAL A 114 -9.84 8.57 -25.79
N SER A 115 -8.84 7.89 -26.33
CA SER A 115 -8.20 8.29 -27.57
C SER A 115 -9.13 8.17 -28.78
N GLN A 116 -9.87 7.06 -28.91
CA GLN A 116 -10.84 6.89 -29.99
C GLN A 116 -11.88 8.01 -29.99
N ASN A 117 -12.49 8.30 -28.83
CA ASN A 117 -13.48 9.38 -28.71
C ASN A 117 -12.93 10.76 -29.12
N ALA A 118 -11.65 11.02 -28.91
CA ALA A 118 -11.02 12.26 -29.33
C ALA A 118 -10.77 12.29 -30.85
N ILE A 119 -10.27 11.17 -31.40
CA ILE A 119 -10.02 10.99 -32.84
C ILE A 119 -11.32 11.08 -33.64
N ASP A 120 -12.43 10.49 -33.14
CA ASP A 120 -13.74 10.55 -33.79
C ASP A 120 -14.28 11.98 -33.90
N ARG A 121 -13.95 12.84 -32.92
CA ARG A 121 -14.34 14.26 -32.92
C ARG A 121 -13.42 15.12 -33.78
N ASN A 122 -12.13 14.81 -33.77
CA ASN A 122 -11.12 15.52 -34.51
C ASN A 122 -10.01 14.52 -34.91
N PRO A 123 -9.98 14.06 -36.18
CA PRO A 123 -9.00 13.06 -36.64
C PRO A 123 -7.54 13.49 -36.44
N ASN A 124 -7.26 14.79 -36.38
CA ASN A 124 -5.93 15.33 -36.11
C ASN A 124 -5.45 15.09 -34.66
N CYS A 125 -6.30 14.55 -33.79
CA CYS A 125 -5.91 14.15 -32.44
C CYS A 125 -5.16 12.82 -32.37
N LEU A 126 -5.07 12.07 -33.47
CA LEU A 126 -4.23 10.88 -33.52
C LEU A 126 -2.76 11.28 -33.36
N ASP A 127 -2.21 11.00 -32.19
CA ASP A 127 -0.81 11.26 -31.85
C ASP A 127 -0.24 10.05 -31.10
N PRO A 128 0.23 9.02 -31.83
CA PRO A 128 0.80 7.83 -31.24
C PRO A 128 2.03 8.12 -30.35
N SER A 129 2.81 9.14 -30.70
CA SER A 129 4.05 9.49 -29.99
C SER A 129 3.78 9.96 -28.54
N ARG A 130 2.60 10.53 -28.29
CA ARG A 130 2.17 11.00 -26.96
C ARG A 130 1.12 10.09 -26.32
N GLY A 131 0.86 8.93 -26.93
CA GLY A 131 -0.08 7.93 -26.44
C GLY A 131 -1.54 8.21 -26.77
N VAL A 132 -1.85 9.11 -27.72
CA VAL A 132 -3.22 9.34 -28.18
C VAL A 132 -3.49 8.48 -29.41
N HIS A 133 -3.83 7.21 -29.18
CA HIS A 133 -4.20 6.24 -30.21
C HIS A 133 -5.16 5.20 -29.63
N SER A 134 -6.02 4.60 -30.47
CA SER A 134 -7.00 3.59 -30.03
C SER A 134 -6.46 2.16 -29.96
N TYR A 135 -5.20 1.94 -30.34
CA TYR A 135 -4.57 0.62 -30.30
C TYR A 135 -4.39 0.09 -28.86
N TYR A 136 -5.32 -0.77 -28.43
CA TYR A 136 -5.35 -1.39 -27.09
C TYR A 136 -4.04 -2.12 -26.74
N GLN A 137 -3.56 -2.99 -27.64
CA GLN A 137 -2.41 -3.85 -27.34
C GLN A 137 -1.14 -3.02 -27.12
N GLY A 138 -0.97 -1.90 -27.81
CA GLY A 138 0.13 -0.97 -27.59
C GLY A 138 0.12 -0.37 -26.17
N HIS A 139 -1.06 0.04 -25.68
CA HIS A 139 -1.21 0.50 -24.30
C HIS A 139 -0.95 -0.62 -23.29
N TYR A 140 -1.42 -1.83 -23.59
CA TYR A 140 -1.26 -2.99 -22.71
C TYR A 140 0.21 -3.38 -22.56
N ASP A 141 0.93 -3.54 -23.68
CA ASP A 141 2.33 -3.92 -23.71
C ASP A 141 3.23 -2.84 -23.10
N TRP A 142 2.92 -1.56 -23.37
CA TRP A 142 3.63 -0.46 -22.74
C TRP A 142 3.41 -0.46 -21.23
N CYS A 143 2.17 -0.69 -20.77
CA CYS A 143 1.86 -0.75 -19.35
C CYS A 143 2.67 -1.83 -18.63
N LEU A 144 2.72 -3.06 -19.15
CA LEU A 144 3.47 -4.17 -18.55
C LEU A 144 4.96 -3.89 -18.36
N LYS A 145 5.53 -3.01 -19.20
CA LYS A 145 6.95 -2.61 -19.13
C LYS A 145 7.20 -1.49 -18.12
N ASN A 146 6.16 -0.84 -17.63
CA ASN A 146 6.24 0.39 -16.82
C ASN A 146 5.71 0.21 -15.40
N THR A 147 6.14 1.12 -14.52
CA THR A 147 5.66 1.16 -13.13
C THR A 147 4.26 1.75 -13.04
N ARG A 148 3.54 1.43 -11.95
CA ARG A 148 2.18 1.95 -11.74
C ARG A 148 2.14 3.49 -11.73
N GLY A 149 3.12 4.14 -11.13
CA GLY A 149 3.23 5.60 -11.10
C GLY A 149 3.37 6.19 -12.50
N THR A 150 4.26 5.62 -13.31
CA THR A 150 4.46 5.99 -14.72
C THR A 150 3.17 5.83 -15.53
N VAL A 151 2.48 4.70 -15.39
CA VAL A 151 1.23 4.42 -16.12
C VAL A 151 0.10 5.37 -15.69
N GLN A 152 -0.03 5.66 -14.40
CA GLN A 152 -1.01 6.63 -13.92
C GLN A 152 -0.74 8.05 -14.43
N GLY A 153 0.54 8.45 -14.50
CA GLY A 153 0.95 9.72 -15.11
C GLY A 153 0.59 9.79 -16.58
N ALA A 154 0.90 8.74 -17.35
CA ALA A 154 0.53 8.64 -18.75
C ALA A 154 -1.00 8.70 -18.96
N ALA A 155 -1.78 8.00 -18.15
CA ALA A 155 -3.24 8.03 -18.23
C ALA A 155 -3.82 9.45 -18.01
N LYS A 156 -3.26 10.22 -17.07
CA LYS A 156 -3.64 11.64 -16.87
C LYS A 156 -3.27 12.48 -18.10
N ASN A 157 -2.08 12.26 -18.65
CA ASN A 157 -1.61 12.98 -19.83
C ASN A 157 -2.49 12.72 -21.05
N ILE A 158 -2.79 11.46 -21.37
CA ILE A 158 -3.66 11.07 -22.51
C ILE A 158 -5.02 11.76 -22.39
N ARG A 159 -5.65 11.73 -21.21
CA ARG A 159 -6.93 12.43 -20.97
C ARG A 159 -6.84 13.93 -21.17
N ARG A 160 -5.73 14.56 -20.76
CA ARG A 160 -5.50 15.99 -20.97
C ARG A 160 -5.40 16.31 -22.46
N LEU A 161 -4.57 15.58 -23.19
CA LEU A 161 -4.38 15.77 -24.64
C LEU A 161 -5.68 15.54 -25.42
N ALA A 162 -6.36 14.43 -25.16
CA ALA A 162 -7.66 14.11 -25.75
C ALA A 162 -8.65 15.27 -25.55
N ARG A 163 -8.77 15.80 -24.33
CA ARG A 163 -9.66 16.93 -24.02
C ARG A 163 -9.25 18.25 -24.65
N GLN A 164 -7.96 18.50 -24.81
CA GLN A 164 -7.48 19.75 -25.41
C GLN A 164 -7.68 19.75 -26.92
N CYS A 165 -7.47 18.59 -27.55
CA CYS A 165 -7.51 18.45 -29.00
C CYS A 165 -8.94 18.24 -29.54
N SER A 166 -9.83 17.60 -28.78
CA SER A 166 -11.21 17.32 -29.20
C SER A 166 -12.21 18.45 -28.88
N ARG A 167 -11.72 19.68 -28.66
CA ARG A 167 -12.54 20.86 -28.38
C ARG A 167 -12.94 21.54 -29.67
#